data_AF-A0A131YXG7-F1
#
_entry.id   AF-A0A131YXG7-F1
#
_cell.length_a   1.000
_cell.length_b   1.000
_cell.length_c   1.000
_cell.angle_alpha   90.00
_cell.angle_beta   90.00
_cell.angle_gamma   90.00
#
_symmetry.space_group_name_H-M   'P 1'
#
loop_
_entity.id
_entity.type
_entity.pdbx_description
1 polymer ?
#
loop_
_entity_poly.entity_id
_entity_poly.type
_entity_poly.pdbx_seq_one_letter_code
_entity_poly.pdbx_strand_id
1 'polypeptide(L)'
;MPLRASTCSYVAEWAAPIGRQRPFRRRQPTSDQEMERTGPCCFFWWCPPSQTAWLRVACALLLLCALLEEGEARRRRIFDDCPESRLPVAEADLVITATVERLLQDGAQVSVRVHRPLKGGPRELGGSVLLVEGLDNDALCGTRLTQGDTRLFLLKGGASEGRTRLLSSPLRVTLPNLDRLQAAVNGESYRRRLHERDLPCEAKYCPWNGDCTEDRLGTARCSCPTSCDFESEPVCATDGVTYPNRCKMRVESCRKQKRLWSRHQGNCHATPPYGSPY
;
A
#
# COMPACT_ATOMS: atom_id res chain seq x y z
N MET A 1 -25.10 12.66 -65.56
CA MET A 1 -24.41 11.36 -65.72
C MET A 1 -22.91 11.60 -65.64
N PRO A 2 -22.16 10.74 -64.93
CA PRO A 2 -20.89 11.10 -64.32
C PRO A 2 -19.73 11.09 -65.32
N LEU A 3 -18.79 12.01 -65.14
CA LEU A 3 -17.47 11.98 -65.76
C LEU A 3 -16.53 11.15 -64.87
N ARG A 4 -15.85 10.19 -65.52
CA ARG A 4 -14.77 9.34 -65.01
C ARG A 4 -13.50 10.15 -64.75
N ALA A 5 -12.66 9.64 -63.85
CA ALA A 5 -11.19 9.53 -63.94
C ALA A 5 -10.61 9.51 -62.49
N SER A 6 -10.20 8.36 -61.96
CA SER A 6 -8.87 7.73 -62.10
C SER A 6 -7.75 8.46 -61.33
N THR A 7 -7.34 7.80 -60.24
CA THR A 7 -5.98 7.57 -59.72
C THR A 7 -4.95 8.71 -59.72
N CYS A 8 -4.32 8.92 -58.56
CA CYS A 8 -2.87 9.09 -58.51
C CYS A 8 -2.30 8.54 -57.20
N SER A 9 -1.46 7.51 -57.33
CA SER A 9 -0.53 7.03 -56.31
C SER A 9 0.50 8.10 -56.00
N TYR A 10 0.90 8.25 -54.73
CA TYR A 10 2.30 8.52 -54.42
C TYR A 10 2.70 7.74 -53.17
N VAL A 11 3.71 6.90 -53.36
CA VAL A 11 4.46 6.19 -52.34
C VAL A 11 5.53 7.15 -51.83
N ALA A 12 5.68 7.24 -50.51
CA ALA A 12 6.91 7.72 -49.89
C ALA A 12 7.11 6.96 -48.57
N GLU A 13 7.93 5.91 -48.66
CA GLU A 13 8.54 5.22 -47.52
C GLU A 13 9.62 6.10 -46.91
N TRP A 14 9.57 6.37 -45.60
CA TRP A 14 10.77 6.61 -44.78
C TRP A 14 10.64 5.93 -43.41
N ALA A 15 11.47 4.90 -43.27
CA ALA A 15 12.19 4.39 -42.10
C ALA A 15 11.67 4.61 -40.66
N ALA A 16 11.33 3.47 -40.07
CA ALA A 16 11.68 2.92 -38.75
C ALA A 16 11.19 3.58 -37.42
N PRO A 17 10.67 2.76 -36.45
CA PRO A 17 10.03 3.25 -35.23
C PRO A 17 10.87 3.04 -33.95
N ILE A 18 10.68 3.92 -32.96
CA ILE A 18 11.08 3.70 -31.56
C ILE A 18 9.80 3.60 -30.72
N GLY A 19 9.73 2.57 -29.88
CA GLY A 19 8.93 2.56 -28.65
C GLY A 19 7.51 1.98 -28.74
N ARG A 20 7.37 0.68 -28.42
CA ARG A 20 6.09 0.12 -27.92
C ARG A 20 6.32 -0.59 -26.61
N GLN A 21 5.91 0.04 -25.51
CA GLN A 21 5.32 -0.68 -24.39
C GLN A 21 3.86 -0.99 -24.73
N ARG A 22 3.41 -2.18 -24.35
CA ARG A 22 2.05 -2.73 -24.48
C ARG A 22 1.78 -3.54 -23.20
N PRO A 23 0.52 -3.87 -22.87
CA PRO A 23 -0.43 -2.98 -22.22
C PRO A 23 -0.99 -3.64 -20.94
N PHE A 24 -1.76 -2.93 -20.10
CA PHE A 24 -2.66 -3.61 -19.17
C PHE A 24 -4.08 -3.04 -19.28
N ARG A 25 -5.00 -4.00 -19.48
CA ARG A 25 -6.41 -3.85 -19.82
C ARG A 25 -7.19 -3.09 -18.74
N ARG A 26 -7.96 -2.09 -19.16
CA ARG A 26 -9.14 -1.58 -18.43
C ARG A 26 -10.27 -2.60 -18.53
N ARG A 27 -10.88 -2.94 -17.40
CA ARG A 27 -12.24 -3.50 -17.34
C ARG A 27 -13.23 -2.33 -17.43
N GLN A 28 -14.20 -2.43 -18.33
CA GLN A 28 -15.44 -1.66 -18.29
C GLN A 28 -16.36 -2.21 -17.17
N PRO A 29 -17.19 -1.36 -16.56
CA PRO A 29 -18.51 -1.77 -16.12
C PRO A 29 -19.60 -1.28 -17.09
N THR A 30 -20.63 -2.10 -17.12
CA THR A 30 -21.82 -2.13 -17.96
C THR A 30 -22.87 -1.08 -17.58
N SER A 31 -23.85 -0.98 -18.48
CA SER A 31 -24.96 -0.04 -18.56
C SER A 31 -26.03 -0.16 -17.48
N ASP A 32 -26.85 0.90 -17.45
CA ASP A 32 -28.24 0.98 -17.00
C ASP A 32 -28.53 1.10 -15.50
N GLN A 33 -28.68 2.35 -15.03
CA GLN A 33 -30.01 2.84 -14.63
C GLN A 33 -30.06 4.37 -14.53
N GLU A 34 -31.14 4.89 -15.07
CA GLU A 34 -31.48 6.27 -15.38
C GLU A 34 -32.32 6.86 -14.25
N MET A 35 -31.99 8.05 -13.73
CA MET A 35 -33.01 9.02 -13.31
C MET A 35 -32.41 10.43 -13.12
N GLU A 36 -32.91 11.35 -13.94
CA GLU A 36 -33.23 12.75 -13.64
C GLU A 36 -32.13 13.67 -13.09
N ARG A 37 -31.48 14.39 -14.01
CA ARG A 37 -31.18 15.81 -13.80
C ARG A 37 -31.77 16.64 -14.93
N THR A 38 -32.79 17.39 -14.58
CA THR A 38 -33.29 18.58 -15.24
C THR A 38 -32.13 19.53 -15.56
N GLY A 39 -31.68 19.52 -16.82
CA GLY A 39 -30.83 20.58 -17.37
C GLY A 39 -31.70 21.71 -17.92
N PRO A 40 -31.37 22.99 -17.68
CA PRO A 40 -32.03 24.07 -18.39
C PRO A 40 -31.49 24.13 -19.82
N CYS A 41 -32.32 23.69 -20.78
CA CYS A 41 -32.29 24.23 -22.13
C CYS A 41 -32.73 25.69 -22.05
N CYS A 42 -31.82 26.64 -22.28
CA CYS A 42 -32.01 28.09 -22.53
C CYS A 42 -30.68 28.78 -22.17
N PHE A 43 -29.95 29.53 -22.99
CA PHE A 43 -30.27 30.29 -24.19
C PHE A 43 -28.96 30.45 -24.98
N PHE A 44 -29.01 30.17 -26.27
CA PHE A 44 -28.19 30.85 -27.27
C PHE A 44 -28.32 32.36 -27.05
N TRP A 45 -27.26 33.06 -26.64
CA TRP A 45 -27.14 34.48 -26.89
C TRP A 45 -25.95 34.72 -27.81
N TRP A 46 -26.31 34.96 -29.07
CA TRP A 46 -25.54 35.79 -30.00
C TRP A 46 -24.90 36.95 -29.26
N CYS A 47 -23.57 37.06 -29.34
CA CYS A 47 -22.90 38.32 -29.05
C CYS A 47 -22.75 39.05 -30.40
N PRO A 48 -23.47 40.17 -30.65
CA PRO A 48 -23.37 40.91 -31.90
C PRO A 48 -21.96 41.54 -32.06
N PRO A 49 -21.44 41.72 -33.28
CA PRO A 49 -20.05 42.14 -33.53
C PRO A 49 -19.87 43.66 -33.42
N SER A 50 -20.38 44.29 -32.36
CA SER A 50 -20.29 45.75 -32.17
C SER A 50 -19.91 46.19 -30.75
N GLN A 51 -19.52 45.27 -29.86
CA GLN A 51 -19.09 45.64 -28.50
C GLN A 51 -17.57 45.70 -28.37
N THR A 52 -17.12 46.80 -27.77
CA THR A 52 -15.73 47.23 -27.63
C THR A 52 -14.84 46.17 -26.98
N ALA A 53 -13.57 46.14 -27.38
CA ALA A 53 -12.56 45.19 -26.89
C ALA A 53 -12.51 45.09 -25.35
N TRP A 54 -12.89 46.15 -24.64
CA TRP A 54 -13.00 46.21 -23.19
C TRP A 54 -13.97 45.19 -22.56
N LEU A 55 -15.11 44.90 -23.19
CA LEU A 55 -16.09 43.95 -22.66
C LEU A 55 -15.61 42.50 -22.78
N ARG A 56 -14.85 42.18 -23.84
CA ARG A 56 -14.23 40.86 -24.01
C ARG A 56 -13.10 40.63 -23.01
N VAL A 57 -12.29 41.66 -22.75
CA VAL A 57 -11.21 41.60 -21.75
C VAL A 57 -11.80 41.49 -20.33
N ALA A 58 -12.86 42.23 -20.01
CA ALA A 58 -13.54 42.13 -18.72
C ALA A 58 -14.13 40.73 -18.48
N CYS A 59 -14.78 40.13 -19.48
CA CYS A 59 -15.34 38.78 -19.37
C CYS A 59 -14.25 37.70 -19.25
N ALA A 60 -13.14 37.85 -19.98
CA ALA A 60 -11.97 36.97 -19.86
C ALA A 60 -11.29 37.08 -18.49
N LEU A 61 -11.17 38.30 -17.94
CA LEU A 61 -10.64 38.53 -16.58
C LEU A 61 -11.57 37.97 -15.49
N LEU A 62 -12.90 38.08 -15.65
CA LEU A 62 -13.86 37.48 -14.72
C LEU A 62 -13.83 35.94 -14.77
N LEU A 63 -13.68 35.34 -15.95
CA LEU A 63 -13.47 33.89 -16.08
C LEU A 63 -12.13 33.43 -15.50
N LEU A 64 -11.06 34.22 -15.68
CA LEU A 64 -9.76 33.96 -15.04
C LEU A 64 -9.84 34.11 -13.51
N CYS A 65 -10.55 35.11 -12.99
CA CYS A 65 -10.82 35.26 -11.56
C CYS A 65 -11.64 34.09 -11.01
N ALA A 66 -12.70 33.66 -11.70
CA ALA A 66 -13.50 32.49 -11.29
C ALA A 66 -12.70 31.19 -11.31
N LEU A 67 -11.82 30.99 -12.31
CA LEU A 67 -10.91 29.84 -12.37
C LEU A 67 -9.79 29.90 -11.31
N LEU A 68 -9.36 31.11 -10.91
CA LEU A 68 -8.43 31.30 -9.79
C LEU A 68 -9.11 31.04 -8.44
N GLU A 69 -10.36 31.48 -8.24
CA GLU A 69 -11.14 31.19 -7.03
C GLU A 69 -11.48 29.69 -6.92
N GLU A 70 -11.82 29.02 -8.02
CA GLU A 70 -11.96 27.55 -8.05
C GLU A 70 -10.61 26.85 -7.79
N GLY A 71 -9.50 27.40 -8.26
CA GLY A 71 -8.15 26.88 -8.02
C GLY A 71 -7.71 26.97 -6.56
N GLU A 72 -8.02 28.06 -5.86
CA GLU A 72 -7.73 28.24 -4.44
C GLU A 72 -8.71 27.44 -3.54
N ALA A 73 -10.01 27.39 -3.89
CA ALA A 73 -10.98 26.55 -3.19
C ALA A 73 -10.73 25.05 -3.38
N ARG A 74 -10.15 24.64 -4.53
CA ARG A 74 -9.74 23.26 -4.78
C ARG A 74 -8.40 22.91 -4.13
N ARG A 75 -7.50 23.88 -3.91
CA ARG A 75 -6.28 23.69 -3.09
C ARG A 75 -6.57 23.67 -1.59
N ARG A 76 -7.58 24.37 -1.11
CA ARG A 76 -8.02 24.33 0.30
C ARG A 76 -8.83 23.08 0.65
N ARG A 77 -9.35 22.34 -0.32
CA ARG A 77 -10.01 21.03 -0.12
C ARG A 77 -9.08 19.82 -0.26
N ILE A 78 -7.76 20.02 -0.14
CA ILE A 78 -6.75 18.92 -0.22
C ILE A 78 -6.12 18.62 1.15
N PHE A 79 -6.28 19.50 2.13
CA PHE A 79 -6.09 19.17 3.54
C PHE A 79 -7.42 19.41 4.23
N ASP A 80 -8.14 18.32 4.50
CA ASP A 80 -9.12 18.33 5.59
C ASP A 80 -8.34 18.79 6.84
N ASP A 81 -8.59 20.01 7.30
CA ASP A 81 -8.23 20.45 8.65
C ASP A 81 -9.02 19.57 9.61
N CYS A 82 -8.48 18.38 9.86
CA CYS A 82 -9.04 17.44 10.80
C CYS A 82 -9.01 18.10 12.18
N PRO A 83 -10.16 18.32 12.85
CA PRO A 83 -10.20 18.94 14.16
C PRO A 83 -9.62 18.03 15.26
N GLU A 84 -9.27 16.78 14.93
CA GLU A 84 -8.72 15.82 15.87
C GLU A 84 -7.35 16.29 16.39
N SER A 85 -7.32 16.52 17.70
CA SER A 85 -6.12 16.96 18.42
C SER A 85 -5.07 15.85 18.58
N ARG A 86 -3.98 16.13 19.29
CA ARG A 86 -2.89 15.17 19.54
C ARG A 86 -3.42 13.90 20.21
N LEU A 87 -2.87 12.75 19.83
CA LEU A 87 -3.19 11.42 20.37
C LEU A 87 -3.36 11.40 21.91
N PRO A 88 -4.60 11.22 22.43
CA PRO A 88 -4.90 11.32 23.86
C PRO A 88 -4.60 10.00 24.61
N VAL A 89 -3.36 9.50 24.50
CA VAL A 89 -2.98 8.20 25.08
C VAL A 89 -3.08 8.20 26.61
N ALA A 90 -2.81 9.33 27.26
CA ALA A 90 -2.90 9.48 28.71
C ALA A 90 -4.35 9.31 29.19
N GLU A 91 -5.31 9.86 28.46
CA GLU A 91 -6.75 9.86 28.78
C GLU A 91 -7.47 8.55 28.41
N ALA A 92 -6.83 7.71 27.59
CA ALA A 92 -7.37 6.40 27.25
C ALA A 92 -7.27 5.42 28.42
N ASP A 93 -8.41 4.90 28.87
CA ASP A 93 -8.49 3.87 29.89
C ASP A 93 -8.05 2.51 29.35
N LEU A 94 -8.32 2.25 28.06
CA LEU A 94 -8.04 1.01 27.38
C LEU A 94 -7.45 1.29 25.99
N VAL A 95 -6.29 0.69 25.69
CA VAL A 95 -5.67 0.73 24.37
C VAL A 95 -5.48 -0.70 23.89
N ILE A 96 -6.03 -1.04 22.73
CA ILE A 96 -6.03 -2.42 22.21
C ILE A 96 -5.59 -2.47 20.75
N THR A 97 -5.00 -3.60 20.35
CA THR A 97 -4.92 -4.03 18.95
C THR A 97 -6.10 -4.94 18.68
N ALA A 98 -6.96 -4.63 17.71
CA ALA A 98 -8.15 -5.43 17.42
C ALA A 98 -8.46 -5.47 15.93
N THR A 99 -9.16 -6.53 15.50
CA THR A 99 -9.68 -6.68 14.14
C THR A 99 -11.18 -6.46 14.13
N VAL A 100 -11.67 -5.71 13.14
CA VAL A 100 -13.09 -5.47 12.94
C VAL A 100 -13.78 -6.76 12.50
N GLU A 101 -14.71 -7.26 13.32
CA GLU A 101 -15.54 -8.41 12.96
C GLU A 101 -16.74 -8.00 12.12
N ARG A 102 -17.41 -6.92 12.50
CA ARG A 102 -18.55 -6.35 11.77
C ARG A 102 -18.85 -4.92 12.22
N LEU A 103 -19.42 -4.14 11.31
CA LEU A 103 -19.97 -2.82 11.59
C LEU A 103 -21.45 -2.97 11.94
N LEU A 104 -21.94 -2.19 12.90
CA LEU A 104 -23.34 -2.20 13.35
C LEU A 104 -23.94 -0.79 13.26
N GLN A 105 -25.27 -0.71 13.23
CA GLN A 105 -26.04 0.54 13.26
C GLN A 105 -25.54 1.57 12.23
N ASP A 106 -25.52 1.17 10.95
CA ASP A 106 -25.08 2.00 9.82
C ASP A 106 -23.65 2.60 9.95
N GLY A 107 -22.81 1.98 10.78
CA GLY A 107 -21.42 2.40 10.98
C GLY A 107 -21.18 3.24 12.23
N ALA A 108 -22.20 3.47 13.08
CA ALA A 108 -22.03 4.17 14.36
C ALA A 108 -21.31 3.31 15.43
N GLN A 109 -21.47 1.99 15.35
CA GLN A 109 -20.86 1.03 16.27
C GLN A 109 -20.05 -0.04 15.53
N VAL A 110 -19.05 -0.62 16.21
CA VAL A 110 -18.23 -1.70 15.66
C VAL A 110 -17.97 -2.80 16.67
N SER A 111 -18.14 -4.04 16.21
CA SER A 111 -17.73 -5.24 16.95
C SER A 111 -16.30 -5.57 16.54
N VAL A 112 -15.39 -5.57 17.52
CA VAL A 112 -13.97 -5.85 17.30
C VAL A 112 -13.52 -7.05 18.10
N ARG A 113 -12.73 -7.92 17.48
CA ARG A 113 -12.03 -9.01 18.16
C ARG A 113 -10.68 -8.51 18.64
N VAL A 114 -10.47 -8.53 19.94
CA VAL A 114 -9.24 -8.06 20.57
C VAL A 114 -8.13 -9.08 20.34
N HIS A 115 -6.96 -8.63 19.87
CA HIS A 115 -5.75 -9.46 19.86
C HIS A 115 -5.01 -9.38 21.20
N ARG A 116 -4.75 -8.15 21.66
CA ARG A 116 -4.09 -7.89 22.95
C ARG A 116 -4.35 -6.45 23.43
N PRO A 117 -4.39 -6.23 24.76
CA PRO A 117 -4.29 -4.90 25.35
C PRO A 117 -2.85 -4.40 25.40
N LEU A 118 -2.68 -3.11 25.12
CA LEU A 118 -1.42 -2.35 25.27
C LEU A 118 -1.44 -1.49 26.55
N LYS A 119 -2.61 -1.00 26.96
CA LYS A 119 -2.82 -0.23 28.20
C LYS A 119 -4.20 -0.58 28.76
N GLY A 120 -4.27 -0.80 30.07
CA GLY A 120 -5.52 -1.14 30.75
C GLY A 120 -6.07 -2.53 30.40
N GLY A 121 -7.06 -2.98 31.17
CA GLY A 121 -7.72 -4.27 31.00
C GLY A 121 -6.89 -5.50 31.42
N PRO A 122 -7.55 -6.64 31.71
CA PRO A 122 -6.88 -7.89 32.02
C PRO A 122 -6.22 -8.50 30.76
N ARG A 123 -5.13 -9.27 30.95
CA ARG A 123 -4.44 -9.97 29.84
C ARG A 123 -5.36 -10.95 29.09
N GLU A 124 -6.35 -11.49 29.78
CA GLU A 124 -7.38 -12.41 29.27
C GLU A 124 -8.37 -11.76 28.30
N LEU A 125 -8.32 -10.43 28.16
CA LEU A 125 -9.12 -9.72 27.16
C LEU A 125 -8.72 -10.09 25.72
N GLY A 126 -7.50 -10.63 25.51
CA GLY A 126 -7.07 -11.16 24.22
C GLY A 126 -7.95 -12.33 23.76
N GLY A 127 -8.51 -12.24 22.56
CA GLY A 127 -9.47 -13.19 22.00
C GLY A 127 -10.93 -12.84 22.28
N SER A 128 -11.21 -11.91 23.20
CA SER A 128 -12.57 -11.46 23.50
C SER A 128 -13.10 -10.51 22.42
N VAL A 129 -14.42 -10.44 22.29
CA VAL A 129 -15.10 -9.51 21.37
C VAL A 129 -15.61 -8.32 22.19
N LEU A 130 -15.35 -7.11 21.71
CA LEU A 130 -15.79 -5.86 22.31
C LEU A 130 -16.67 -5.06 21.34
N LEU A 131 -17.69 -4.42 21.89
CA LEU A 131 -18.51 -3.45 21.17
C LEU A 131 -17.96 -2.04 21.46
N VAL A 132 -17.58 -1.34 20.39
CA VAL A 132 -17.02 0.01 20.43
C VAL A 132 -18.00 0.97 19.77
N GLU A 133 -18.31 2.06 20.45
CA GLU A 133 -19.20 3.13 20.00
C GLU A 133 -18.42 4.39 19.59
N GLY A 134 -19.05 5.29 18.84
CA GLY A 134 -18.52 6.63 18.54
C GLY A 134 -17.74 6.73 17.23
N LEU A 135 -18.06 5.89 16.24
CA LEU A 135 -17.53 5.99 14.87
C LEU A 135 -18.23 7.06 14.03
N ASP A 136 -19.42 7.48 14.45
CA ASP A 136 -20.24 8.56 13.91
C ASP A 136 -19.84 9.96 14.43
N ASN A 137 -18.75 10.04 15.20
CA ASN A 137 -18.27 11.30 15.75
C ASN A 137 -17.53 12.12 14.68
N ASP A 138 -18.13 13.22 14.20
CA ASP A 138 -17.55 14.15 13.23
C ASP A 138 -16.22 14.78 13.68
N ALA A 139 -15.88 14.71 14.97
CA ALA A 139 -14.58 15.13 15.49
C ALA A 139 -13.43 14.16 15.14
N LEU A 140 -13.73 12.97 14.61
CA LEU A 140 -12.77 11.92 14.29
C LEU A 140 -12.68 11.72 12.77
N CYS A 141 -11.48 11.89 12.20
CA CYS A 141 -11.32 11.95 10.75
C CYS A 141 -10.96 10.61 10.09
N GLY A 142 -10.65 9.58 10.89
CA GLY A 142 -10.15 8.28 10.44
C GLY A 142 -11.10 7.11 10.72
N THR A 143 -12.41 7.32 10.74
CA THR A 143 -13.41 6.31 11.15
C THR A 143 -13.80 5.30 10.07
N ARG A 144 -13.26 5.44 8.84
CA ARG A 144 -13.53 4.46 7.76
C ARG A 144 -12.87 3.12 8.08
N LEU A 145 -13.69 2.20 8.57
CA LEU A 145 -13.34 0.82 8.88
C LEU A 145 -14.04 -0.12 7.90
N THR A 146 -13.39 -1.25 7.62
CA THR A 146 -13.98 -2.35 6.85
C THR A 146 -13.89 -3.65 7.66
N GLN A 147 -14.78 -4.60 7.39
CA GLN A 147 -14.68 -5.92 8.00
C GLN A 147 -13.31 -6.55 7.70
N GLY A 148 -12.65 -7.08 8.73
CA GLY A 148 -11.28 -7.61 8.66
C GLY A 148 -10.17 -6.57 8.89
N ASP A 149 -10.48 -5.27 9.00
CA ASP A 149 -9.47 -4.26 9.29
C ASP A 149 -8.87 -4.47 10.67
N THR A 150 -7.54 -4.51 10.73
CA THR A 150 -6.81 -4.55 12.00
C THR A 150 -6.24 -3.16 12.32
N ARG A 151 -6.67 -2.59 13.44
CA ARG A 151 -6.33 -1.22 13.86
C ARG A 151 -5.98 -1.19 15.35
N LEU A 152 -5.37 -0.09 15.76
CA LEU A 152 -5.16 0.28 17.15
C LEU A 152 -6.33 1.15 17.59
N PHE A 153 -7.02 0.75 18.65
CA PHE A 153 -8.17 1.46 19.20
C PHE A 153 -7.79 2.06 20.54
N LEU A 154 -8.03 3.36 20.69
CA LEU A 154 -7.91 4.09 21.95
C LEU A 154 -9.33 4.30 22.47
N LEU A 155 -9.62 3.74 23.64
CA LEU A 155 -10.97 3.63 24.18
C LEU A 155 -11.05 4.29 25.56
N LYS A 156 -12.19 4.92 25.82
CA LYS A 156 -12.62 5.37 27.15
C LYS A 156 -13.63 4.37 27.71
N GLY A 157 -13.53 4.13 29.02
CA GLY A 157 -14.36 3.16 29.72
C GLY A 157 -13.69 1.79 29.89
N GLY A 158 -14.18 1.03 30.86
CA GLY A 158 -13.66 -0.30 31.21
C GLY A 158 -14.39 -1.42 30.50
N ALA A 159 -13.66 -2.47 30.10
CA ALA A 159 -14.24 -3.70 29.52
C ALA A 159 -15.29 -4.38 30.44
N SER A 160 -15.27 -4.07 31.74
CA SER A 160 -16.22 -4.58 32.74
C SER A 160 -17.60 -3.94 32.69
N GLU A 161 -17.76 -2.78 32.05
CA GLU A 161 -19.02 -2.01 32.03
C GLU A 161 -19.81 -2.18 30.72
N GLY A 162 -19.25 -2.94 29.76
CA GLY A 162 -19.91 -3.31 28.51
C GLY A 162 -20.09 -2.17 27.49
N ARG A 163 -19.66 -0.94 27.81
CA ARG A 163 -19.71 0.23 26.93
C ARG A 163 -18.33 0.83 26.78
N THR A 164 -17.72 0.63 25.62
CA THR A 164 -16.45 1.27 25.28
C THR A 164 -16.67 2.28 24.18
N ARG A 165 -16.13 3.50 24.35
CA ARG A 165 -16.26 4.57 23.36
C ARG A 165 -14.91 4.91 22.77
N LEU A 166 -14.89 5.16 21.47
CA LEU A 166 -13.73 5.61 20.74
C LEU A 166 -13.31 7.01 21.21
N LEU A 167 -12.04 7.17 21.60
CA LEU A 167 -11.46 8.46 22.00
C LEU A 167 -10.80 9.20 20.83
N SER A 168 -10.21 8.44 19.91
CA SER A 168 -9.47 8.94 18.77
C SER A 168 -9.67 8.02 17.58
N SER A 169 -9.41 8.53 16.37
CA SER A 169 -9.45 7.76 15.14
C SER A 169 -8.61 6.48 15.24
N PRO A 170 -9.11 5.32 14.78
CA PRO A 170 -8.36 4.07 14.82
C PRO A 170 -7.07 4.14 14.00
N LEU A 171 -5.93 3.94 14.65
CA LEU A 171 -4.64 4.03 13.99
C LEU A 171 -4.32 2.75 13.22
N ARG A 172 -3.56 2.87 12.13
CA ARG A 172 -2.97 1.71 11.46
C ARG A 172 -1.92 1.06 12.35
N VAL A 173 -1.85 -0.28 12.32
CA VAL A 173 -0.80 -1.04 12.99
C VAL A 173 0.51 -0.86 12.22
N THR A 174 1.31 0.10 12.65
CA THR A 174 2.64 0.38 12.10
C THR A 174 3.64 0.49 13.24
N LEU A 175 4.90 0.16 12.96
CA LEU A 175 5.99 0.28 13.92
C LEU A 175 6.07 1.68 14.57
N PRO A 176 5.98 2.81 13.83
CA PRO A 176 5.98 4.14 14.45
C PRO A 176 4.79 4.42 15.37
N ASN A 177 3.59 3.93 15.03
CA ASN A 177 2.40 4.12 15.86
C ASN A 177 2.50 3.29 17.15
N LEU A 178 2.97 2.05 17.03
CA LEU A 178 3.20 1.17 18.18
C LEU A 178 4.22 1.76 19.14
N ASP A 179 5.36 2.26 18.66
CA ASP A 179 6.37 2.90 19.51
C ASP A 179 5.83 4.14 20.21
N ARG A 180 5.07 5.00 19.49
CA ARG A 180 4.46 6.21 20.06
C ARG A 180 3.49 5.85 21.18
N LEU A 181 2.65 4.83 20.96
CA LEU A 181 1.71 4.35 21.97
C LEU A 181 2.47 3.75 23.15
N GLN A 182 3.41 2.84 22.93
CA GLN A 182 4.16 2.19 24.00
C GLN A 182 4.95 3.20 24.84
N ALA A 183 5.63 4.16 24.21
CA ALA A 183 6.30 5.24 24.93
C ALA A 183 5.30 6.04 25.77
N ALA A 184 4.15 6.42 25.20
CA ALA A 184 3.14 7.17 25.94
C ALA A 184 2.49 6.36 27.09
N VAL A 185 2.32 5.05 26.92
CA VAL A 185 1.82 4.13 27.97
C VAL A 185 2.84 4.01 29.10
N ASN A 186 4.13 3.95 28.77
CA ASN A 186 5.22 3.83 29.74
C ASN A 186 5.60 5.17 30.39
N GLY A 187 4.97 6.29 30.00
CA GLY A 187 5.36 7.63 30.46
C GLY A 187 6.70 8.12 29.91
N GLU A 188 7.18 7.51 28.82
CA GLU A 188 8.44 7.85 28.17
C GLU A 188 8.25 8.88 27.06
N SER A 189 9.27 9.71 26.82
CA SER A 189 9.29 10.58 25.65
C SER A 189 9.48 9.74 24.39
N TYR A 190 8.53 9.77 23.44
CA TYR A 190 8.73 9.13 22.14
C TYR A 190 9.94 9.73 21.42
N ARG A 191 10.97 8.91 21.22
CA ARG A 191 12.07 9.20 20.32
C ARG A 191 11.80 8.45 19.03
N ARG A 192 11.80 9.17 17.91
CA ARG A 192 11.75 8.52 16.59
C ARG A 192 12.91 7.54 16.53
N ARG A 193 12.63 6.26 16.23
CA ARG A 193 13.70 5.32 15.87
C ARG A 193 14.54 6.00 14.80
N LEU A 194 15.80 6.31 15.15
CA LEU A 194 16.78 6.56 14.13
C LEU A 194 16.81 5.26 13.33
N HIS A 195 16.58 5.34 12.03
CA HIS A 195 16.89 4.22 11.18
C HIS A 195 18.39 4.02 11.36
N GLU A 196 18.78 3.02 12.17
CA GLU A 196 20.14 2.49 12.14
C GLU A 196 20.43 2.29 10.65
N ARG A 197 21.50 2.89 10.14
CA ARG A 197 21.85 2.68 8.74
C ARG A 197 22.06 1.18 8.62
N ASP A 198 21.23 0.53 7.81
CA ASP A 198 21.38 -0.90 7.52
C ASP A 198 22.85 -1.16 7.19
N LEU A 199 23.43 -2.18 7.83
CA LEU A 199 24.81 -2.54 7.54
C LEU A 199 24.95 -2.81 6.03
N PRO A 200 26.10 -2.53 5.41
CA PRO A 200 26.28 -2.64 3.97
C PRO A 200 25.73 -3.96 3.37
N CYS A 201 25.95 -5.08 4.05
CA CYS A 201 25.47 -6.39 3.61
C CYS A 201 24.02 -6.73 4.01
N GLU A 202 23.43 -5.97 4.92
CA GLU A 202 22.01 -6.09 5.29
C GLU A 202 21.12 -5.43 4.22
N ALA A 203 21.58 -4.33 3.62
CA ALA A 203 20.88 -3.64 2.54
C ALA A 203 21.15 -4.25 1.13
N LYS A 204 22.18 -5.10 0.96
CA LYS A 204 22.63 -5.57 -0.35
C LYS A 204 22.18 -7.00 -0.66
N TYR A 205 21.33 -7.15 -1.68
CA TYR A 205 20.97 -8.45 -2.23
C TYR A 205 22.05 -9.00 -3.19
N CYS A 206 22.53 -10.21 -2.95
CA CYS A 206 23.48 -10.91 -3.81
C CYS A 206 22.79 -11.95 -4.72
N PRO A 207 22.79 -11.76 -6.05
CA PRO A 207 22.21 -12.72 -6.99
C PRO A 207 23.02 -14.03 -7.06
N TRP A 208 22.40 -15.06 -7.65
CA TRP A 208 23.03 -16.36 -7.95
C TRP A 208 23.59 -17.10 -6.72
N ASN A 209 22.98 -16.91 -5.55
CA ASN A 209 23.40 -17.51 -4.28
C ASN A 209 24.79 -17.07 -3.77
N GLY A 210 25.31 -15.93 -4.24
CA GLY A 210 26.55 -15.35 -3.71
C GLY A 210 26.40 -14.88 -2.25
N ASP A 211 27.50 -14.89 -1.51
CA ASP A 211 27.59 -14.36 -0.16
C ASP A 211 27.95 -12.87 -0.20
N CYS A 212 27.36 -12.10 0.71
CA CYS A 212 27.75 -10.71 0.88
C CYS A 212 28.92 -10.61 1.85
N THR A 213 29.97 -9.91 1.43
CA THR A 213 31.16 -9.62 2.22
C THR A 213 31.45 -8.13 2.18
N GLU A 214 31.87 -7.54 3.29
CA GLU A 214 32.28 -6.14 3.34
C GLU A 214 33.74 -5.98 2.95
N ASP A 215 34.06 -4.98 2.12
CA ASP A 215 35.44 -4.64 1.80
C ASP A 215 36.07 -3.73 2.88
N ARG A 216 37.37 -3.44 2.74
CA ARG A 216 38.12 -2.59 3.68
C ARG A 216 37.59 -1.15 3.78
N LEU A 217 36.76 -0.72 2.83
CA LEU A 217 36.15 0.61 2.78
C LEU A 217 34.72 0.59 3.36
N GLY A 218 34.26 -0.54 3.91
CA GLY A 218 32.90 -0.69 4.42
C GLY A 218 31.85 -0.79 3.30
N THR A 219 32.24 -1.18 2.09
CA THR A 219 31.31 -1.37 0.97
C THR A 219 30.98 -2.85 0.81
N ALA A 220 29.69 -3.17 0.75
CA ALA A 220 29.24 -4.54 0.51
C ALA A 220 29.55 -5.01 -0.91
N ARG A 221 30.08 -6.22 -1.03
CA ARG A 221 30.37 -6.90 -2.30
C ARG A 221 29.83 -8.32 -2.27
N CYS A 222 29.38 -8.79 -3.43
CA CYS A 222 28.95 -10.16 -3.59
C CYS A 222 30.13 -11.00 -4.05
N SER A 223 30.39 -12.09 -3.35
CA SER A 223 31.43 -13.06 -3.71
C SER A 223 30.83 -14.47 -3.75
N CYS A 224 31.39 -15.34 -4.58
CA CYS A 224 30.94 -16.73 -4.61
C CYS A 224 31.57 -17.48 -3.42
N PRO A 225 30.79 -18.34 -2.74
CA PRO A 225 31.36 -19.19 -1.70
C PRO A 225 32.51 -20.03 -2.28
N THR A 226 33.63 -20.09 -1.56
CA THR A 226 34.82 -20.85 -2.00
C THR A 226 35.02 -22.12 -1.19
N SER A 227 34.56 -22.12 0.06
CA SER A 227 34.57 -23.28 0.96
C SER A 227 33.16 -23.84 1.14
N CYS A 228 33.11 -25.16 1.29
CA CYS A 228 31.92 -25.90 1.70
C CYS A 228 32.38 -26.99 2.65
N ASP A 229 31.54 -27.31 3.63
CA ASP A 229 31.77 -28.46 4.49
C ASP A 229 31.69 -29.77 3.70
N PHE A 230 32.33 -30.81 4.23
CA PHE A 230 32.39 -32.14 3.63
C PHE A 230 31.13 -32.98 3.86
N GLU A 231 30.09 -32.39 4.45
CA GLU A 231 28.80 -33.07 4.66
C GLU A 231 28.17 -33.43 3.31
N SER A 232 27.86 -34.72 3.16
CA SER A 232 27.27 -35.27 1.94
C SER A 232 25.76 -35.38 2.10
N GLU A 233 25.07 -34.28 1.81
CA GLU A 233 23.61 -34.20 1.82
C GLU A 233 23.09 -33.88 0.41
N PRO A 234 22.88 -34.89 -0.44
CA PRO A 234 22.58 -34.64 -1.85
C PRO A 234 21.28 -33.86 -2.01
N VAL A 235 21.27 -32.94 -2.98
CA VAL A 235 20.08 -32.13 -3.32
C VAL A 235 19.82 -32.14 -4.81
N CYS A 236 18.57 -32.27 -5.20
CA CYS A 236 18.15 -32.09 -6.58
C CYS A 236 17.87 -30.61 -6.83
N ALA A 237 18.59 -29.99 -7.76
CA ALA A 237 18.37 -28.60 -8.12
C ALA A 237 17.30 -28.43 -9.21
N THR A 238 16.85 -27.20 -9.41
CA THR A 238 15.87 -26.83 -10.43
C THR A 238 16.31 -27.11 -11.87
N ASP A 239 17.59 -27.34 -12.13
CA ASP A 239 18.09 -27.75 -13.44
C ASP A 239 18.12 -29.26 -13.66
N GLY A 240 17.59 -30.04 -12.71
CA GLY A 240 17.55 -31.51 -12.80
C GLY A 240 18.89 -32.17 -12.51
N VAL A 241 19.89 -31.41 -12.04
CA VAL A 241 21.18 -31.96 -11.64
C VAL A 241 21.20 -32.19 -10.12
N THR A 242 21.75 -33.32 -9.72
CA THR A 242 22.00 -33.62 -8.31
C THR A 242 23.34 -33.03 -7.89
N TYR A 243 23.33 -32.20 -6.85
CA TYR A 243 24.54 -31.64 -6.26
C TYR A 243 24.87 -32.39 -4.96
N PRO A 244 26.17 -32.62 -4.64
CA PRO A 244 26.57 -33.36 -3.44
C PRO A 244 26.05 -32.77 -2.13
N ASN A 245 25.95 -31.44 -2.07
CA ASN A 245 25.29 -30.73 -0.99
C ASN A 245 24.79 -29.35 -1.45
N ARG A 246 23.96 -28.71 -0.62
CA ARG A 246 23.40 -27.38 -0.89
C ARG A 246 24.47 -26.31 -1.08
N CYS A 247 25.59 -26.40 -0.36
CA CYS A 247 26.70 -25.46 -0.53
C CYS A 247 27.33 -25.56 -1.93
N LYS A 248 27.66 -26.77 -2.40
CA LYS A 248 28.19 -27.00 -3.75
C LYS A 248 27.23 -26.54 -4.85
N MET A 249 25.92 -26.73 -4.65
CA MET A 249 24.91 -26.17 -5.54
C MET A 249 24.99 -24.63 -5.59
N ARG A 250 25.12 -23.95 -4.44
CA ARG A 250 25.26 -22.48 -4.37
C ARG A 250 26.56 -21.99 -5.03
N VAL A 251 27.67 -22.69 -4.83
CA VAL A 251 28.95 -22.38 -5.49
C VAL A 251 28.82 -22.45 -7.00
N GLU A 252 28.25 -23.53 -7.52
CA GLU A 252 28.01 -23.70 -8.96
C GLU A 252 27.03 -22.68 -9.52
N SER A 253 25.96 -22.39 -8.77
CA SER A 253 24.99 -21.33 -9.08
C SER A 253 25.69 -19.97 -9.26
N CYS A 254 26.55 -19.61 -8.31
CA CYS A 254 27.24 -18.33 -8.32
C CYS A 254 28.30 -18.25 -9.42
N ARG A 255 29.16 -19.27 -9.55
CA ARG A 255 30.24 -19.30 -10.54
C ARG A 255 29.71 -19.30 -11.97
N LYS A 256 28.59 -19.99 -12.23
CA LYS A 256 27.94 -20.02 -13.54
C LYS A 256 26.93 -18.89 -13.76
N GLN A 257 26.77 -17.99 -12.77
CA GLN A 257 25.76 -16.92 -12.78
C GLN A 257 24.36 -17.42 -13.20
N LYS A 258 24.00 -18.61 -12.71
CA LYS A 258 22.72 -19.27 -12.99
C LYS A 258 21.92 -19.30 -11.71
N ARG A 259 20.64 -18.93 -11.77
CA ARG A 259 19.74 -19.05 -10.62
C ARG A 259 19.40 -20.53 -10.41
N LEU A 260 19.97 -21.13 -9.37
CA LEU A 260 19.70 -22.51 -8.98
C LEU A 260 19.06 -22.51 -7.60
N TRP A 261 18.02 -23.30 -7.45
CA TRP A 261 17.36 -23.53 -6.17
C TRP A 261 17.22 -25.02 -5.95
N SER A 262 17.16 -25.44 -4.69
CA SER A 262 16.85 -26.82 -4.34
C SER A 262 15.39 -27.10 -4.69
N ARG A 263 15.15 -28.08 -5.57
CA ARG A 263 13.80 -28.61 -5.83
C ARG A 263 13.38 -29.53 -4.71
N HIS A 264 14.21 -30.51 -4.34
CA HIS A 264 13.98 -31.39 -3.20
C HIS A 264 15.31 -31.94 -2.65
N GLN A 265 15.26 -32.44 -1.42
CA GLN A 265 16.38 -33.17 -0.81
C GLN A 265 16.53 -34.54 -1.48
N GLY A 266 17.77 -35.02 -1.61
CA GLY A 266 18.11 -36.29 -2.26
C GLY A 266 18.43 -36.14 -3.75
N ASN A 267 18.70 -37.26 -4.41
CA ASN A 267 19.05 -37.30 -5.83
C ASN A 267 17.81 -37.04 -6.70
N CYS A 268 17.97 -36.36 -7.84
CA CYS A 268 16.87 -36.07 -8.78
C CYS A 268 16.16 -37.32 -9.34
N HIS A 269 16.85 -38.47 -9.35
CA HIS A 269 16.32 -39.75 -9.81
C HIS A 269 15.88 -40.66 -8.66
N ALA A 270 16.07 -40.25 -7.40
CA ALA A 270 15.48 -40.96 -6.29
C ALA A 270 13.97 -40.72 -6.34
N THR A 271 13.17 -41.79 -6.20
CA THR A 271 11.73 -41.66 -6.04
C THR A 271 11.48 -40.73 -4.84
N PRO A 272 10.83 -39.57 -5.04
CA PRO A 272 10.54 -38.69 -3.92
C PRO A 272 9.70 -39.47 -2.89
N PRO A 273 9.98 -39.34 -1.59
CA PRO A 273 9.13 -39.93 -0.58
C PRO A 273 7.69 -39.44 -0.81
N TYR A 274 6.75 -40.38 -0.81
CA TYR A 274 5.31 -40.12 -0.99
C TYR A 274 4.88 -38.95 -0.10
N GLY A 275 4.52 -37.82 -0.70
CA GLY A 275 4.06 -36.63 0.03
C GLY A 275 4.85 -35.34 -0.20
N SER A 276 5.87 -35.31 -1.05
CA SER A 276 6.55 -34.06 -1.42
C SER A 276 5.75 -33.26 -2.48
N PRO A 277 5.26 -32.04 -2.19
CA PRO A 277 4.38 -31.27 -3.08
C PRO A 277 5.13 -30.45 -4.15
N TYR A 278 6.26 -30.94 -4.65
CA TYR A 278 6.99 -30.29 -5.76
C TYR A 278 6.60 -30.88 -7.10
#